data_AF-Q6NKH7-F1
#
_entry.id   AF-Q6NKH7-F1
#
_cell.length_a   1.000
_cell.length_b   1.000
_cell.length_c   1.000
_cell.angle_alpha   90.00
_cell.angle_beta   90.00
_cell.angle_gamma   90.00
#
_symmetry.space_group_name_H-M   'P 1'
#
loop_
_entity.id
_entity.type
_entity.pdbx_description
1 polymer ?
#
loop_
_entity_poly.entity_id
_entity_poly.type
_entity_poly.pdbx_seq_one_letter_code
_entity_poly.pdbx_strand_id
1 'polypeptide(L)' 'MTMLWLRMSMVPHKNELIYTYTWVDVVDVEIAAFEWVNWWNESRLHQSLGYRTPAEVEAEFWEHHPSREIIEIKANA' A
#
# COMPACT_ATOMS: atom_id res chain seq x y z
N MET A 1 4.99 -3.21 6.64
CA MET A 1 4.67 -2.07 5.76
C MET A 1 5.93 -1.57 5.07
N THR A 2 6.43 -2.34 4.11
CA THR A 2 7.61 -1.97 3.33
C THR A 2 7.29 -0.76 2.44
N MET A 3 8.20 0.22 2.39
CA MET A 3 8.03 1.52 1.71
C MET A 3 7.80 1.43 0.18
N LEU A 4 7.89 0.24 -0.40
CA LEU A 4 7.81 0.03 -1.85
C LEU A 4 6.39 0.24 -2.39
N TRP A 5 5.37 -0.17 -1.63
CA TRP A 5 3.96 -0.05 -2.06
C TRP A 5 3.45 1.38 -2.01
N LEU A 6 3.91 2.17 -1.04
CA LEU A 6 3.56 3.60 -0.90
C LEU A 6 4.06 4.43 -2.10
N ARG A 7 5.23 4.07 -2.66
CA ARG A 7 5.76 4.78 -3.84
C ARG A 7 5.01 4.42 -5.12
N MET A 8 4.47 3.21 -5.22
CA MET A 8 3.68 2.75 -6.38
C MET A 8 2.30 3.41 -6.43
N SER A 9 1.73 3.76 -5.27
CA SER A 9 0.38 4.30 -5.15
C SER A 9 0.30 5.84 -5.30
N MET A 10 1.43 6.56 -5.27
CA MET A 10 1.45 8.03 -5.27
C MET A 10 0.91 8.67 -6.57
N VAL A 11 1.26 8.12 -7.73
CA VAL A 11 0.80 8.63 -9.03
C VAL A 11 -0.71 8.40 -9.23
N PRO A 12 -1.26 7.17 -9.03
CA PRO A 12 -2.70 6.95 -9.14
C PRO A 12 -3.49 7.69 -8.05
N HIS A 13 -2.96 7.85 -6.83
CA HIS A 13 -3.60 8.66 -5.79
C HIS A 13 -3.88 10.10 -6.26
N LYS A 14 -2.88 10.76 -6.85
CA LYS A 14 -3.07 12.14 -7.35
C LYS A 14 -4.08 12.20 -8.49
N ASN A 15 -3.98 11.28 -9.44
CA ASN A 15 -4.85 11.29 -10.63
C ASN A 15 -6.29 10.88 -10.36
N GLU A 16 -6.52 9.94 -9.45
CA GLU A 16 -7.85 9.37 -9.22
C GLU A 16 -8.60 10.10 -8.10
N LEU A 17 -7.88 10.58 -7.08
CA LEU A 17 -8.46 11.21 -5.91
C LEU A 17 -8.31 12.74 -5.97
N ILE A 18 -7.06 13.23 -5.97
CA ILE A 18 -6.80 14.66 -5.75
C ILE A 18 -7.31 15.53 -6.91
N TYR A 19 -7.17 15.10 -8.15
CA TYR A 19 -7.59 15.88 -9.32
C TYR A 19 -9.04 15.65 -9.76
N THR A 20 -9.70 14.60 -9.26
CA THR A 20 -11.07 14.24 -9.68
C THR A 20 -12.14 14.90 -8.82
N TYR A 21 -11.80 15.27 -7.59
CA TYR A 21 -12.73 15.79 -6.59
C TYR A 21 -12.37 17.20 -6.17
N THR A 22 -13.39 17.99 -5.84
CA THR A 22 -13.24 19.29 -5.18
C THR A 22 -13.35 19.10 -3.68
N TRP A 23 -12.36 19.60 -2.94
CA TRP A 23 -12.25 19.42 -1.48
C TRP A 23 -12.61 20.70 -0.75
N VAL A 24 -13.34 20.56 0.36
CA VAL A 24 -13.80 21.71 1.17
C VAL A 24 -12.79 22.00 2.30
N ASP A 25 -12.26 20.95 2.94
CA ASP A 25 -11.23 21.05 3.98
C ASP A 25 -10.11 20.01 3.77
N VAL A 26 -8.95 20.27 4.36
CA VAL A 26 -7.81 19.35 4.44
C VAL A 26 -8.20 18.06 5.15
N VAL A 27 -9.08 18.14 6.15
CA VAL A 27 -9.59 16.95 6.87
C VAL A 27 -10.31 15.99 5.91
N ASP A 28 -11.09 16.52 4.96
CA ASP A 28 -11.78 15.69 3.96
C ASP A 28 -10.77 14.98 3.05
N VAL A 29 -9.68 15.66 2.69
CA VAL A 29 -8.59 15.10 1.88
C VAL A 29 -7.89 13.97 2.64
N GLU A 30 -7.62 14.15 3.94
CA GLU A 30 -6.97 13.14 4.77
C GLU A 30 -7.83 11.89 4.92
N ILE A 31 -9.13 12.04 5.17
CA ILE A 31 -10.08 10.92 5.25
C ILE A 31 -10.13 10.19 3.92
N ALA A 32 -10.34 10.90 2.82
CA ALA A 32 -10.42 10.27 1.51
C ALA A 32 -9.09 9.63 1.09
N ALA A 33 -7.95 10.20 1.46
CA ALA A 33 -6.64 9.59 1.24
C ALA A 33 -6.50 8.28 2.02
N PHE A 34 -6.95 8.25 3.27
CA PHE A 34 -6.95 7.02 4.08
C PHE A 34 -7.83 5.94 3.45
N GLU A 35 -9.06 6.28 3.07
CA GLU A 35 -9.99 5.36 2.41
C GLU A 35 -9.42 4.84 1.08
N TRP A 36 -8.81 5.72 0.29
CA TRP A 36 -8.20 5.35 -0.98
C TRP A 36 -7.01 4.40 -0.78
N VAL A 37 -6.15 4.65 0.21
CA VAL A 37 -5.02 3.76 0.54
C VAL A 37 -5.52 2.40 1.01
N ASN A 38 -6.55 2.38 1.87
CA ASN A 38 -7.16 1.14 2.33
C ASN A 38 -7.73 0.34 1.15
N TRP A 39 -8.50 0.97 0.28
CA TRP A 39 -9.04 0.33 -0.92
C TRP A 39 -7.93 -0.18 -1.86
N TRP A 40 -6.89 0.63 -2.11
CA TRP A 40 -5.75 0.25 -2.95
C TRP A 40 -5.03 -1.00 -2.42
N ASN A 41 -4.81 -1.09 -1.10
CA ASN A 41 -4.06 -2.18 -0.50
C ASN A 41 -4.89 -3.46 -0.28
N GLU A 42 -6.15 -3.32 0.12
CA GLU A 42 -6.97 -4.44 0.61
C GLU A 42 -7.98 -4.95 -0.42
N SER A 43 -8.32 -4.15 -1.43
CA SER A 43 -9.47 -4.46 -2.30
C SER A 43 -9.18 -4.29 -3.79
N ARG A 44 -8.25 -3.42 -4.17
CA ARG A 44 -7.92 -3.19 -5.58
C ARG A 44 -7.08 -4.33 -6.12
N LEU A 45 -7.55 -4.92 -7.22
CA LEU A 45 -6.80 -5.94 -7.96
C LEU A 45 -5.85 -5.28 -8.96
N HIS A 46 -4.61 -5.75 -8.97
CA HIS A 46 -3.59 -5.23 -9.89
C HIS A 46 -3.21 -6.30 -10.92
N GLN A 47 -3.32 -5.97 -12.21
CA GLN A 47 -2.90 -6.86 -13.30
C GLN A 47 -1.43 -7.27 -13.16
N SER A 48 -0.55 -6.35 -12.77
CA SER A 48 0.87 -6.62 -12.53
C SER A 48 1.12 -7.57 -11.36
N LEU A 49 0.17 -7.72 -10.45
CA LEU A 49 0.23 -8.67 -9.32
C LEU A 49 -0.51 -9.98 -9.61
N GLY A 50 -0.98 -10.17 -10.85
CA GLY A 50 -1.77 -11.34 -11.23
C GLY A 50 -3.21 -11.26 -10.74
N TYR A 51 -3.81 -10.06 -10.73
CA TYR A 51 -5.15 -9.81 -10.19
C TYR A 51 -5.28 -10.14 -8.70
N ARG A 52 -4.25 -9.78 -7.94
CA ARG A 52 -4.21 -9.87 -6.48
C ARG A 52 -4.06 -8.49 -5.87
N THR A 53 -4.38 -8.39 -4.59
CA THR A 53 -4.18 -7.16 -3.83
C THR A 53 -2.73 -7.06 -3.34
N PRO A 54 -2.22 -5.84 -3.08
CA PRO A 54 -0.92 -5.67 -2.45
C PRO A 54 -0.81 -6.39 -1.09
N ALA A 55 -1.88 -6.40 -0.28
CA ALA A 55 -1.92 -7.10 1.00
C ALA A 55 -1.75 -8.61 0.85
N GLU A 56 -2.41 -9.23 -0.14
CA GLU A 56 -2.25 -10.67 -0.43
C GLU A 56 -0.81 -11.02 -0.81
N VAL A 57 -0.18 -10.17 -1.64
CA VAL A 57 1.21 -10.38 -2.07
C VAL A 57 2.20 -10.17 -0.92
N GLU A 58 1.98 -9.17 -0.06
CA GLU A 58 2.82 -8.96 1.14
C GLU A 58 2.66 -10.13 2.13
N ALA A 59 1.44 -10.62 2.35
CA ALA A 59 1.19 -11.78 3.21
C ALA A 59 1.91 -13.04 2.71
N GLU A 60 1.80 -13.36 1.41
CA GLU A 60 2.50 -14.49 0.80
C GLU A 60 4.03 -14.33 0.93
N PHE A 61 4.55 -13.12 0.71
CA PHE A 61 5.99 -12.84 0.85
C PHE A 61 6.48 -13.15 2.27
N TRP A 62 5.76 -12.70 3.30
CA TRP A 62 6.15 -12.94 4.69
C TRP A 62 5.96 -14.41 5.13
N GLU A 63 4.93 -15.11 4.62
CA GLU A 63 4.77 -16.54 4.86
C GLU A 63 5.94 -17.37 4.32
N HIS A 64 6.46 -17.01 3.14
CA HIS A 64 7.59 -17.70 2.51
C HIS A 64 8.96 -17.20 2.97
N HIS A 65 9.01 -16.05 3.67
CA HIS A 65 10.22 -15.48 4.29
C HIS A 65 10.07 -15.26 5.80
N PRO A 66 9.72 -16.30 6.60
CA PRO A 66 9.21 -16.09 7.95
C PRO A 66 10.25 -15.62 8.98
N SER A 67 11.53 -15.44 8.63
CA SER A 67 12.56 -15.26 9.67
C SER A 67 13.90 -14.65 9.26
N ARG A 68 14.23 -14.49 7.97
CA ARG A 68 15.63 -14.20 7.59
C ARG A 68 16.08 -12.80 8.03
N GLU A 69 15.21 -11.78 7.94
CA GLU A 69 15.53 -10.43 8.43
C GLU A 69 15.51 -10.30 9.97
N ILE A 70 14.57 -10.96 10.67
CA ILE A 70 14.47 -10.87 12.14
C ILE A 70 15.70 -11.53 12.81
N ILE A 71 16.25 -12.58 12.19
CA ILE A 71 17.47 -13.24 12.66
C ILE A 71 18.71 -12.40 12.30
N GLU A 72 18.79 -11.79 11.11
CA GLU A 72 19.93 -10.95 10.71
C GLU A 72 20.05 -9.65 11.55
N ILE A 73 18.94 -9.03 11.93
CA ILE A 73 18.93 -7.85 12.82
C ILE A 73 19.41 -8.20 14.24
N LYS A 74 19.07 -9.41 14.72
CA LYS A 74 19.49 -9.88 16.05
C LYS A 74 20.90 -10.47 16.08
N ALA A 75 21.40 -10.99 14.96
CA ALA A 75 22.74 -11.58 14.86
C ALA A 75 23.85 -10.55 14.64
N ASN A 76 23.49 -9.32 14.23
CA ASN A 76 24.43 -8.23 13.98
C ASN A 76 24.36 -7.10 15.04
N ALA A 77 23.81 -7.41 16.23
CA ALA A 77 23.69 -6.52 17.40
C ALA A 77 24.52 -7.05 18.58
#